data_AF-A0A7I7RDJ3-F1
#
_entry.id   AF-A0A7I7RDJ3-F1
#
_cell.length_a   1.000
_cell.length_b   1.000
_cell.length_c   1.000
_cell.angle_alpha   90.00
_cell.angle_beta   90.00
_cell.angle_gamma   90.00
#
_symmetry.space_group_name_H-M   'P 1'
#
loop_
_entity.id
_entity.type
_entity.pdbx_description
1 polymer ?
#
loop_
_entity_poly.entity_id
_entity_poly.type
_entity_poly.pdbx_seq_one_letter_code
_entity_poly.pdbx_strand_id
1 'polypeptide(L)'
;MDTVGQDWRRYPFSMVAGDPQLDFPAAEAVHHDFQSDTWFLAGELTAESGRRFAFLSIVNKNRPGESIVADFYTLAVFDLDAGVYATYTDYDMPPANMAPGARAKLTLAEGHLGMTYDSTAGTASWQTCRDARGELLPYTYDVDFVGADPVTGHSLRVKLHVTPSRAPVPLGAAAHNGRIDCFGQAGTYSYFQTGMSMTGTVTWGAVSERVSGTSGHVDRQWFPLVANAGGPGGDIRWRAHEWRTINLDNGVDLSIWHQFDRTKHNALQPFSGATVSFPDGTAAPEYADDIDVAVHGYVRWPETVRTLVPPPRTARYLPDRHRLTSRALDLDLTGEPLIPAPAHALPLEYMEGPFRYTGTLRGEPVSGFAFYERSLALYRDWELIDVLATAVGPSAVAPLRELIDSGRGDEAIDYLTGRIRPGADPRTAQIVDDLVEALSS
;
A
#
# COMPACT_ATOMS: atom_id res chain seq x y z
N MET A 1 26.01 12.89 30.20
CA MET A 1 25.03 13.01 29.11
C MET A 1 24.61 11.60 28.79
N ASP A 2 23.40 11.24 29.21
CA ASP A 2 22.91 9.86 29.20
C ASP A 2 22.78 9.34 27.77
N THR A 3 23.40 8.19 27.51
CA THR A 3 23.35 7.44 26.25
C THR A 3 22.09 6.56 26.14
N VAL A 4 21.05 6.86 26.94
CA VAL A 4 19.78 6.12 26.94
C VAL A 4 18.96 6.57 25.73
N GLY A 5 18.51 5.62 24.90
CA GLY A 5 17.61 5.89 23.77
C GLY A 5 18.24 6.00 22.38
N GLN A 6 19.54 5.72 22.20
CA GLN A 6 20.20 5.80 20.88
C GLN A 6 20.46 4.46 20.17
N ASP A 7 20.40 3.33 20.88
CA ASP A 7 20.56 1.99 20.29
C ASP A 7 19.19 1.37 20.03
N TRP A 8 18.81 1.29 18.76
CA TRP A 8 17.54 0.70 18.33
C TRP A 8 17.36 -0.75 18.79
N ARG A 9 18.45 -1.47 19.11
CA ARG A 9 18.38 -2.85 19.59
C ARG A 9 17.91 -2.98 21.04
N ARG A 10 17.55 -1.87 21.69
CA ARG A 10 17.09 -1.83 23.08
C ARG A 10 15.92 -0.88 23.23
N TYR A 11 14.97 -1.25 24.09
CA TYR A 11 13.95 -0.34 24.57
C TYR A 11 14.34 0.30 25.92
N PRO A 12 13.99 1.58 26.15
CA PRO A 12 13.36 2.49 25.19
C PRO A 12 14.35 3.00 24.10
N PHE A 13 13.82 3.33 22.93
CA PHE A 13 14.56 3.94 21.81
C PHE A 13 13.82 5.15 21.26
N SER A 14 14.51 6.25 21.01
CA SER A 14 13.92 7.47 20.44
C SER A 14 14.41 7.63 19.00
N MET A 15 13.55 7.37 18.03
CA MET A 15 13.92 7.45 16.61
C MET A 15 14.14 8.90 16.17
N VAL A 16 13.35 9.83 16.73
CA VAL A 16 13.47 11.27 16.50
C VAL A 16 13.60 11.96 17.84
N ALA A 17 14.77 12.55 18.10
CA ALA A 17 15.08 13.17 19.38
C ALA A 17 14.07 14.27 19.74
N GLY A 18 13.40 14.10 20.87
CA GLY A 18 12.44 15.08 21.39
C GLY A 18 11.02 14.95 20.85
N ASP A 19 10.73 13.92 20.03
CA ASP A 19 9.38 13.62 19.56
C ASP A 19 8.82 12.35 20.22
N PRO A 20 7.93 12.47 21.22
CA PRO A 20 7.40 11.31 21.93
C PRO A 20 6.49 10.43 21.08
N GLN A 21 6.04 10.88 19.91
CA GLN A 21 5.28 10.03 18.97
C GLN A 21 6.15 8.96 18.34
N LEU A 22 7.47 9.14 18.33
CA LEU A 22 8.44 8.24 17.72
C LEU A 22 9.39 7.63 18.79
N ASP A 23 8.89 7.52 20.02
CA ASP A 23 9.53 6.82 21.14
C ASP A 23 9.01 5.39 21.24
N PHE A 24 9.93 4.43 21.21
CA PHE A 24 9.67 3.00 21.23
C PHE A 24 9.84 2.45 22.65
N PRO A 25 8.98 1.50 23.08
CA PRO A 25 8.03 0.72 22.28
C PRO A 25 6.65 1.38 22.03
N ALA A 26 6.38 2.54 22.61
CA ALA A 26 5.05 3.16 22.55
C ALA A 26 4.59 3.51 21.12
N ALA A 27 5.51 3.93 20.24
CA ALA A 27 5.23 4.23 18.83
C ALA A 27 4.70 3.02 18.02
N GLU A 28 4.93 1.79 18.47
CA GLU A 28 4.37 0.59 17.82
C GLU A 28 2.95 0.28 18.31
N ALA A 29 2.56 0.83 19.45
CA ALA A 29 1.26 0.61 20.09
C ALA A 29 0.15 1.48 19.46
N VAL A 30 -1.00 1.48 20.12
CA VAL A 30 -2.14 2.33 19.75
C VAL A 30 -1.90 3.81 20.09
N HIS A 31 -2.29 4.69 19.18
CA HIS A 31 -2.31 6.13 19.39
C HIS A 31 -3.75 6.60 19.65
N HIS A 32 -4.06 6.91 20.91
CA HIS A 32 -5.42 7.29 21.33
C HIS A 32 -5.86 8.66 20.79
N ASP A 33 -4.92 9.58 20.61
CA ASP A 33 -5.19 10.95 20.14
C ASP A 33 -5.42 11.04 18.62
N PHE A 34 -5.36 9.90 17.92
CA PHE A 34 -5.45 9.82 16.47
C PHE A 34 -6.69 9.01 16.07
N GLN A 35 -7.46 9.53 15.10
CA GLN A 35 -8.66 8.82 14.65
C GLN A 35 -8.32 7.64 13.73
N SER A 36 -7.22 7.69 12.97
CA SER A 36 -6.75 6.55 12.16
C SER A 36 -5.40 6.04 12.64
N ASP A 37 -5.23 4.73 12.69
CA ASP A 37 -3.97 4.07 13.06
C ASP A 37 -3.81 2.77 12.24
N THR A 38 -2.74 2.64 11.45
CA THR A 38 -2.53 1.57 10.47
C THR A 38 -1.30 0.75 10.80
N TRP A 39 -1.50 -0.54 11.07
CA TRP A 39 -0.41 -1.53 11.16
C TRP A 39 -0.37 -2.35 9.89
N PHE A 40 0.77 -2.31 9.21
CA PHE A 40 0.98 -2.98 7.94
C PHE A 40 2.20 -3.90 8.04
N LEU A 41 2.07 -5.14 7.55
CA LEU A 41 3.20 -6.06 7.36
C LEU A 41 3.05 -6.79 6.03
N ALA A 42 4.08 -6.78 5.20
CA ALA A 42 4.14 -7.56 3.98
C ALA A 42 5.56 -8.05 3.68
N GLY A 43 5.66 -9.05 2.80
CA GLY A 43 6.97 -9.56 2.39
C GLY A 43 6.91 -10.75 1.44
N GLU A 44 8.05 -11.00 0.79
CA GLU A 44 8.32 -12.21 0.00
C GLU A 44 8.73 -13.36 0.92
N LEU A 45 8.27 -14.56 0.59
CA LEU A 45 8.50 -15.79 1.32
C LEU A 45 8.87 -16.91 0.34
N THR A 46 9.85 -17.72 0.68
CA THR A 46 10.21 -18.95 -0.05
C THR A 46 9.96 -20.15 0.84
N ALA A 47 9.20 -21.11 0.33
CA ALA A 47 8.93 -22.37 1.00
C ALA A 47 10.14 -23.31 0.97
N GLU A 48 10.21 -24.28 1.90
CA GLU A 48 11.21 -25.37 1.87
C GLU A 48 11.17 -26.17 0.55
N SER A 49 10.00 -26.20 -0.12
CA SER A 49 9.81 -26.81 -1.44
C SER A 49 10.44 -26.02 -2.60
N GLY A 50 10.85 -24.77 -2.37
CA GLY A 50 11.28 -23.81 -3.38
C GLY A 50 10.15 -22.95 -3.95
N ARG A 51 8.88 -23.23 -3.63
CA ARG A 51 7.74 -22.42 -4.08
C ARG A 51 7.78 -21.03 -3.45
N ARG A 52 7.47 -20.01 -4.25
CA ARG A 52 7.51 -18.61 -3.81
C ARG A 52 6.13 -18.06 -3.52
N PHE A 53 6.03 -17.37 -2.40
CA PHE A 53 4.85 -16.69 -1.91
C PHE A 53 5.17 -15.23 -1.63
N ALA A 54 4.12 -14.41 -1.59
CA ALA A 54 4.16 -13.15 -0.88
C ALA A 54 2.88 -13.01 -0.06
N PHE A 55 2.88 -12.09 0.89
CA PHE A 55 1.68 -11.74 1.64
C PHE A 55 1.70 -10.26 1.99
N LEU A 56 0.51 -9.73 2.27
CA LEU A 56 0.35 -8.48 3.01
C LEU A 56 -0.75 -8.65 4.06
N SER A 57 -0.64 -7.91 5.15
CA SER A 57 -1.71 -7.76 6.12
C SER A 57 -1.80 -6.32 6.61
N ILE A 58 -3.03 -5.84 6.72
CA ILE A 58 -3.37 -4.50 7.19
C ILE A 58 -4.33 -4.66 8.35
N VAL A 59 -4.03 -4.06 9.50
CA VAL A 59 -5.00 -3.81 10.56
C VAL A 59 -5.13 -2.30 10.66
N ASN A 60 -6.35 -1.80 10.59
CA ASN A 60 -6.58 -0.37 10.65
C ASN A 60 -7.67 -0.04 11.67
N LYS A 61 -7.31 0.82 12.62
CA LYS A 61 -8.22 1.45 13.56
C LYS A 61 -8.76 2.73 12.92
N ASN A 62 -10.08 2.88 12.76
CA ASN A 62 -10.72 4.14 12.42
C ASN A 62 -11.78 4.55 13.44
N ARG A 63 -11.69 5.79 13.89
CA ARG A 63 -12.61 6.40 14.83
C ARG A 63 -13.19 7.72 14.29
N PRO A 64 -13.99 7.72 13.20
CA PRO A 64 -14.58 8.95 12.68
C PRO A 64 -15.39 9.67 13.75
N GLY A 65 -15.04 10.93 14.05
CA GLY A 65 -15.68 11.72 15.10
C GLY A 65 -15.57 11.08 16.49
N GLU A 66 -14.57 10.21 16.70
CA GLU A 66 -14.24 9.45 17.92
C GLU A 66 -15.29 8.44 18.41
N SER A 67 -16.55 8.61 18.06
CA SER A 67 -17.67 7.76 18.50
C SER A 67 -17.98 6.60 17.56
N ILE A 68 -17.58 6.67 16.29
CA ILE A 68 -17.85 5.63 15.30
C ILE A 68 -16.68 4.65 15.29
N VAL A 69 -16.95 3.35 15.34
CA VAL A 69 -15.95 2.30 15.08
C VAL A 69 -16.07 1.90 13.62
N ALA A 70 -14.99 2.04 12.84
CA ALA A 70 -14.94 1.68 11.42
C ALA A 70 -13.63 0.94 11.08
N ASP A 71 -13.28 -0.04 11.93
CA ASP A 71 -12.04 -0.78 11.80
C ASP A 71 -12.14 -1.79 10.67
N PHE A 72 -10.99 -2.14 10.11
CA PHE A 72 -10.90 -3.24 9.19
C PHE A 72 -9.59 -4.01 9.35
N TYR A 73 -9.64 -5.24 8.88
CA TYR A 73 -8.51 -6.13 8.78
C TYR A 73 -8.47 -6.75 7.40
N THR A 74 -7.27 -6.80 6.80
CA THR A 74 -7.02 -7.39 5.49
C THR A 74 -5.87 -8.39 5.58
N LEU A 75 -6.01 -9.51 4.89
CA LEU A 75 -4.94 -10.45 4.58
C LEU A 75 -5.01 -10.80 3.09
N ALA A 76 -3.89 -10.73 2.40
CA ALA A 76 -3.75 -11.32 1.07
C ALA A 76 -2.53 -12.25 1.02
N VAL A 77 -2.69 -13.36 0.32
CA VAL A 77 -1.63 -14.34 0.05
C VAL A 77 -1.51 -14.49 -1.45
N PHE A 78 -0.29 -14.37 -1.94
CA PHE A 78 0.07 -14.44 -3.35
C PHE A 78 0.92 -15.68 -3.57
N ASP A 79 0.53 -16.53 -4.51
CA ASP A 79 1.36 -17.61 -5.03
C ASP A 79 2.06 -17.09 -6.29
N LEU A 80 3.34 -16.77 -6.14
CA LEU A 80 4.12 -16.08 -7.17
C LEU A 80 4.49 -17.01 -8.33
N ASP A 81 4.50 -18.32 -8.10
CA ASP A 81 4.84 -19.29 -9.14
C ASP A 81 3.61 -19.69 -9.96
N ALA A 82 2.43 -19.74 -9.34
CA ALA A 82 1.17 -19.94 -10.06
C ALA A 82 0.60 -18.64 -10.65
N GLY A 83 1.07 -17.47 -10.20
CA GLY A 83 0.58 -16.17 -10.66
C GLY A 83 -0.85 -15.85 -10.19
N VAL A 84 -1.25 -16.39 -9.03
CA VAL A 84 -2.59 -16.23 -8.45
C VAL A 84 -2.52 -15.68 -7.04
N TYR A 85 -3.62 -15.12 -6.56
CA TYR A 85 -3.73 -14.61 -5.19
C TYR A 85 -5.14 -14.76 -4.65
N ALA A 86 -5.25 -14.73 -3.33
CA ALA A 86 -6.50 -14.58 -2.62
C ALA A 86 -6.38 -13.44 -1.62
N THR A 87 -7.47 -12.69 -1.44
CA THR A 87 -7.56 -11.59 -0.49
C THR A 87 -8.81 -11.75 0.37
N TYR A 88 -8.68 -11.38 1.64
CA TYR A 88 -9.74 -11.38 2.62
C TYR A 88 -9.76 -10.02 3.32
N THR A 89 -10.93 -9.43 3.48
CA THR A 89 -11.12 -8.20 4.25
C THR A 89 -12.36 -8.32 5.10
N ASP A 90 -12.23 -8.01 6.38
CA ASP A 90 -13.31 -8.04 7.36
C ASP A 90 -13.42 -6.66 8.02
N TYR A 91 -14.65 -6.24 8.29
CA TYR A 91 -14.98 -4.93 8.83
C TYR A 91 -15.64 -5.02 10.21
N ASP A 92 -15.31 -4.05 11.06
CA ASP A 92 -16.02 -3.71 12.28
C ASP A 92 -16.60 -2.31 12.13
N MET A 93 -17.82 -2.22 11.60
CA MET A 93 -18.46 -0.94 11.30
C MET A 93 -20.00 -0.96 11.40
N PRO A 94 -20.66 0.21 11.54
CA PRO A 94 -22.10 0.31 11.48
C PRO A 94 -22.67 -0.18 10.14
N PRO A 95 -23.91 -0.70 10.14
CA PRO A 95 -24.76 -0.92 11.31
C PRO A 95 -24.43 -2.20 12.09
N ALA A 96 -23.56 -3.07 11.57
CA ALA A 96 -23.35 -4.41 12.12
C ALA A 96 -22.80 -4.38 13.56
N ASN A 97 -21.85 -3.49 13.85
CA ASN A 97 -21.26 -3.37 15.18
C ASN A 97 -22.10 -2.58 16.19
N MET A 98 -23.24 -2.04 15.75
CA MET A 98 -24.23 -1.40 16.63
C MET A 98 -25.36 -2.36 17.04
N ALA A 99 -25.38 -3.59 16.50
CA ALA A 99 -26.38 -4.57 16.86
C ALA A 99 -26.29 -4.97 18.35
N PRO A 100 -27.42 -5.26 19.03
CA PRO A 100 -27.39 -5.70 20.42
C PRO A 100 -26.48 -6.92 20.63
N GLY A 101 -25.52 -6.80 21.56
CA GLY A 101 -24.56 -7.86 21.85
C GLY A 101 -23.33 -7.91 20.94
N ALA A 102 -23.23 -7.01 19.95
CA ALA A 102 -22.00 -6.82 19.19
C ALA A 102 -20.84 -6.45 20.13
N ARG A 103 -19.65 -6.96 19.80
CA ARG A 103 -18.40 -6.65 20.49
C ARG A 103 -17.45 -6.05 19.46
N ALA A 104 -16.63 -5.10 19.90
CA ALA A 104 -15.53 -4.60 19.08
C ALA A 104 -14.62 -5.77 18.70
N LYS A 105 -14.25 -5.85 17.43
CA LYS A 105 -13.40 -6.92 16.91
C LYS A 105 -11.92 -6.66 17.19
N LEU A 106 -11.51 -5.39 17.23
CA LEU A 106 -10.13 -4.98 17.44
C LEU A 106 -9.83 -4.77 18.92
N THR A 107 -8.81 -5.46 19.43
CA THR A 107 -8.21 -5.23 20.75
C THR A 107 -6.76 -4.80 20.56
N LEU A 108 -6.35 -3.76 21.29
CA LEU A 108 -5.02 -3.15 21.20
C LEU A 108 -4.41 -3.04 22.61
N ALA A 109 -3.11 -3.34 22.72
CA ALA A 109 -2.31 -3.11 23.91
C ALA A 109 -1.79 -1.67 23.95
N GLU A 110 -1.53 -1.19 25.15
CA GLU A 110 -0.90 0.11 25.39
C GLU A 110 0.61 -0.05 25.59
N GLY A 111 1.39 0.95 25.17
CA GLY A 111 2.82 1.06 25.44
C GLY A 111 3.74 0.10 24.66
N HIS A 112 3.21 -0.93 24.01
CA HIS A 112 3.93 -1.75 23.02
C HIS A 112 2.97 -2.36 22.00
N LEU A 113 3.50 -2.92 20.91
CA LEU A 113 2.67 -3.62 19.94
C LEU A 113 2.10 -4.91 20.53
N GLY A 114 0.79 -4.97 20.55
CA GLY A 114 0.01 -6.16 20.87
C GLY A 114 -1.41 -5.94 20.38
N MET A 115 -1.87 -6.78 19.45
CA MET A 115 -3.23 -6.68 18.95
C MET A 115 -3.84 -8.03 18.61
N THR A 116 -5.17 -8.05 18.65
CA THR A 116 -5.99 -9.11 18.07
C THR A 116 -7.15 -8.50 17.29
N TYR A 117 -7.54 -9.15 16.20
CA TYR A 117 -8.73 -8.82 15.44
C TYR A 117 -9.61 -10.06 15.27
N ASP A 118 -10.80 -10.06 15.88
CA ASP A 118 -11.75 -11.16 15.82
C ASP A 118 -12.56 -11.12 14.51
N SER A 119 -11.97 -11.65 13.44
CA SER A 119 -12.58 -11.70 12.11
C SER A 119 -13.55 -12.88 11.96
N THR A 120 -14.34 -12.88 10.90
CA THR A 120 -15.20 -14.03 10.55
C THR A 120 -14.41 -15.30 10.18
N ALA A 121 -13.12 -15.19 9.87
CA ALA A 121 -12.21 -16.31 9.58
C ALA A 121 -11.42 -16.79 10.82
N GLY A 122 -11.60 -16.15 11.98
CA GLY A 122 -10.90 -16.41 13.23
C GLY A 122 -10.16 -15.18 13.76
N THR A 123 -9.42 -15.34 14.85
CA THR A 123 -8.68 -14.23 15.47
C THR A 123 -7.31 -14.07 14.82
N ALA A 124 -7.09 -12.94 14.15
CA ALA A 124 -5.77 -12.51 13.72
C ALA A 124 -5.00 -11.89 14.90
N SER A 125 -3.68 -12.02 14.96
CA SER A 125 -2.87 -11.45 16.03
C SER A 125 -1.49 -10.97 15.57
N TRP A 126 -0.98 -9.93 16.25
CA TRP A 126 0.37 -9.42 16.10
C TRP A 126 0.88 -8.98 17.46
N GLN A 127 1.93 -9.63 17.97
CA GLN A 127 2.41 -9.46 19.34
C GLN A 127 3.91 -9.24 19.39
N THR A 128 4.37 -8.28 20.22
CA THR A 128 5.80 -8.13 20.54
C THR A 128 6.29 -9.32 21.35
N CYS A 129 7.36 -9.95 20.90
CA CYS A 129 7.98 -11.07 21.59
C CYS A 129 8.66 -10.62 22.88
N ARG A 130 8.85 -11.57 23.80
CA ARG A 130 9.57 -11.36 25.05
C ARG A 130 10.72 -12.35 25.18
N ASP A 131 11.79 -11.93 25.83
CA ASP A 131 12.92 -12.80 26.14
C ASP A 131 12.62 -13.75 27.31
N ALA A 132 13.60 -14.58 27.70
CA ALA A 132 13.45 -15.53 28.81
C ALA A 132 13.25 -14.85 30.19
N ARG A 133 13.51 -13.55 30.31
CA ARG A 133 13.29 -12.74 31.53
C ARG A 133 11.93 -12.03 31.51
N GLY A 134 11.20 -12.11 30.39
CA GLY A 134 9.92 -11.42 30.19
C GLY A 134 10.08 -10.00 29.65
N GLU A 135 11.29 -9.57 29.30
CA GLU A 135 11.56 -8.25 28.72
C GLU A 135 11.17 -8.23 27.24
N LEU A 136 10.66 -7.09 26.75
CA LEU A 136 10.29 -6.94 25.34
C LEU A 136 11.53 -7.06 24.44
N LEU A 137 11.41 -7.82 23.36
CA LEU A 137 12.41 -7.89 22.30
C LEU A 137 12.13 -6.81 21.25
N PRO A 138 13.06 -5.86 21.02
CA PRO A 138 12.82 -4.78 20.08
C PRO A 138 12.48 -5.24 18.67
N TYR A 139 11.36 -4.74 18.16
CA TYR A 139 10.82 -4.96 16.82
C TYR A 139 10.69 -6.43 16.42
N THR A 140 10.61 -7.32 17.41
CA THR A 140 10.53 -8.76 17.20
C THR A 140 9.11 -9.20 17.50
N TYR A 141 8.48 -9.89 16.55
CA TYR A 141 7.05 -10.16 16.60
C TYR A 141 6.72 -11.62 16.31
N ASP A 142 5.68 -12.11 16.96
CA ASP A 142 4.94 -13.27 16.49
C ASP A 142 3.63 -12.77 15.88
N VAL A 143 3.37 -13.18 14.64
CA VAL A 143 2.14 -12.87 13.91
C VAL A 143 1.38 -14.14 13.55
N ASP A 144 0.06 -14.03 13.55
CA ASP A 144 -0.85 -15.09 13.15
C ASP A 144 -2.03 -14.44 12.43
N PHE A 145 -1.89 -14.27 11.12
CA PHE A 145 -2.92 -13.69 10.27
C PHE A 145 -3.77 -14.78 9.67
N VAL A 146 -5.08 -14.64 9.73
CA VAL A 146 -6.07 -15.60 9.24
C VAL A 146 -7.00 -14.96 8.21
N GLY A 147 -7.56 -15.75 7.32
CA GLY A 147 -8.52 -15.29 6.32
C GLY A 147 -9.16 -16.45 5.59
N ALA A 148 -9.96 -16.14 4.57
CA ALA A 148 -10.50 -17.13 3.66
C ALA A 148 -10.46 -16.62 2.23
N ASP A 149 -10.15 -17.50 1.30
CA ASP A 149 -10.26 -17.24 -0.13
C ASP A 149 -11.75 -17.08 -0.49
N PRO A 150 -12.18 -15.91 -0.99
CA PRO A 150 -13.59 -15.64 -1.26
C PRO A 150 -14.14 -16.44 -2.44
N VAL A 151 -13.28 -17.01 -3.29
CA VAL A 151 -13.67 -17.81 -4.45
C VAL A 151 -13.85 -19.27 -4.07
N THR A 152 -12.90 -19.84 -3.32
CA THR A 152 -12.87 -21.27 -3.00
C THR A 152 -13.40 -21.61 -1.60
N GLY A 153 -13.46 -20.63 -0.70
CA GLY A 153 -13.72 -20.84 0.73
C GLY A 153 -12.55 -21.47 1.50
N HIS A 154 -11.39 -21.67 0.85
CA HIS A 154 -10.21 -22.23 1.50
C HIS A 154 -9.67 -21.28 2.58
N SER A 155 -9.22 -21.84 3.70
CA SER A 155 -8.57 -21.05 4.75
C SER A 155 -7.24 -20.48 4.25
N LEU A 156 -7.01 -19.21 4.56
CA LEU A 156 -5.72 -18.54 4.41
C LEU A 156 -5.13 -18.33 5.80
N ARG A 157 -3.84 -18.61 5.97
CA ARG A 157 -3.12 -18.31 7.21
C ARG A 157 -1.67 -17.99 6.95
N VAL A 158 -1.16 -16.95 7.59
CA VAL A 158 0.25 -16.59 7.60
C VAL A 158 0.67 -16.49 9.07
N LYS A 159 1.48 -17.45 9.53
CA LYS A 159 2.00 -17.47 10.89
C LYS A 159 3.51 -17.37 10.86
N LEU A 160 4.06 -16.26 11.37
CA LEU A 160 5.48 -15.95 11.23
C LEU A 160 6.06 -15.46 12.56
N HIS A 161 7.31 -15.84 12.80
CA HIS A 161 8.23 -15.15 13.68
C HIS A 161 9.02 -14.13 12.85
N VAL A 162 8.98 -12.87 13.27
CA VAL A 162 9.51 -11.73 12.53
C VAL A 162 10.58 -11.03 13.37
N THR A 163 11.76 -10.81 12.80
CA THR A 163 12.90 -10.17 13.50
C THR A 163 13.50 -9.06 12.65
N PRO A 164 13.96 -7.96 13.26
CA PRO A 164 14.53 -6.83 12.54
C PRO A 164 15.98 -7.12 12.12
N SER A 165 16.40 -6.63 10.96
CA SER A 165 17.84 -6.55 10.60
C SER A 165 18.41 -5.13 10.68
N ARG A 166 17.55 -4.13 10.83
CA ARG A 166 17.89 -2.70 10.85
C ARG A 166 16.87 -1.89 11.65
N ALA A 167 17.25 -0.66 11.99
CA ALA A 167 16.40 0.28 12.72
C ALA A 167 15.12 0.66 11.94
N PRO A 168 14.05 1.07 12.63
CA PRO A 168 12.97 1.81 11.96
C PRO A 168 13.49 3.13 11.40
N VAL A 169 12.88 3.60 10.32
CA VAL A 169 13.25 4.82 9.60
C VAL A 169 12.04 5.77 9.55
N PRO A 170 12.19 7.03 9.99
CA PRO A 170 11.13 8.01 9.86
C PRO A 170 10.88 8.32 8.39
N LEU A 171 9.61 8.38 7.97
CA LEU A 171 9.29 8.75 6.60
C LEU A 171 9.80 10.17 6.29
N GLY A 172 10.41 10.32 5.12
CA GLY A 172 11.10 11.54 4.69
C GLY A 172 12.43 11.79 5.41
N ALA A 173 13.00 10.76 6.04
CA ALA A 173 14.28 10.79 6.74
C ALA A 173 14.39 12.01 7.69
N ALA A 174 15.59 12.60 7.81
CA ALA A 174 15.80 13.79 8.63
C ALA A 174 15.10 15.05 8.10
N ALA A 175 14.63 15.06 6.84
CA ALA A 175 13.96 16.21 6.24
C ALA A 175 12.54 16.40 6.80
N HIS A 176 11.83 15.30 7.08
CA HIS A 176 10.48 15.33 7.63
C HIS A 176 10.37 14.71 9.03
N ASN A 177 11.36 13.95 9.47
CA ASN A 177 11.38 13.26 10.76
C ASN A 177 10.10 12.47 11.03
N GLY A 178 9.52 11.86 10.00
CA GLY A 178 8.34 11.02 10.12
C GLY A 178 7.04 11.79 10.38
N ARG A 179 7.06 13.13 10.43
CA ARG A 179 5.86 13.96 10.57
C ARG A 179 5.55 14.65 9.24
N ILE A 180 4.39 14.31 8.68
CA ILE A 180 4.09 14.52 7.26
C ILE A 180 2.69 15.10 7.04
N ASP A 181 2.47 15.60 5.82
CA ASP A 181 1.15 15.99 5.33
C ASP A 181 0.61 14.88 4.42
N CYS A 182 -0.37 14.12 4.90
CA CYS A 182 -0.94 12.98 4.18
C CYS A 182 -2.46 13.10 4.04
N PHE A 183 -2.98 12.82 2.84
CA PHE A 183 -4.37 13.04 2.44
C PHE A 183 -4.88 14.46 2.75
N GLY A 184 -4.01 15.47 2.61
CA GLY A 184 -4.33 16.87 2.91
C GLY A 184 -4.52 17.17 4.40
N GLN A 185 -4.02 16.29 5.29
CA GLN A 185 -4.02 16.46 6.74
C GLN A 185 -2.58 16.60 7.22
N ALA A 186 -2.31 17.66 7.97
CA ALA A 186 -1.01 17.86 8.61
C ALA A 186 -0.93 17.08 9.91
N GLY A 187 0.29 16.73 10.33
CA GLY A 187 0.52 16.04 11.61
C GLY A 187 0.16 14.56 11.58
N THR A 188 0.11 13.96 10.39
CA THR A 188 0.24 12.51 10.26
C THR A 188 1.66 12.11 10.62
N TYR A 189 1.80 11.00 11.32
CA TYR A 189 3.10 10.40 11.57
C TYR A 189 3.25 9.10 10.79
N SER A 190 4.47 8.83 10.33
CA SER A 190 4.81 7.60 9.64
C SER A 190 6.27 7.21 9.85
N TYR A 191 6.49 5.91 10.03
CA TYR A 191 7.79 5.28 9.93
C TYR A 191 7.65 3.91 9.28
N PHE A 192 8.72 3.44 8.66
CA PHE A 192 8.79 2.10 8.11
C PHE A 192 10.01 1.36 8.65
N GLN A 193 9.93 0.04 8.64
CA GLN A 193 11.06 -0.83 9.00
C GLN A 193 11.14 -1.95 7.97
N THR A 194 12.18 -1.89 7.14
CA THR A 194 12.46 -2.87 6.09
C THR A 194 13.52 -3.88 6.55
N GLY A 195 13.76 -4.92 5.76
CA GLY A 195 14.72 -5.97 6.09
C GLY A 195 14.26 -6.84 7.25
N MET A 196 12.95 -7.01 7.43
CA MET A 196 12.41 -7.89 8.45
C MET A 196 12.60 -9.35 8.00
N SER A 197 13.34 -10.13 8.80
CA SER A 197 13.48 -11.56 8.60
C SER A 197 12.25 -12.27 9.12
N MET A 198 11.68 -13.16 8.32
CA MET A 198 10.43 -13.85 8.60
C MET A 198 10.65 -15.35 8.46
N THR A 199 10.17 -16.12 9.43
CA THR A 199 10.17 -17.59 9.36
C THR A 199 8.88 -18.13 9.93
N GLY A 200 8.33 -19.21 9.36
CA GLY A 200 7.10 -19.78 9.88
C GLY A 200 6.36 -20.60 8.84
N THR A 201 5.05 -20.42 8.74
CA THR A 201 4.19 -21.22 7.85
C THR A 201 3.18 -20.36 7.10
N VAL A 202 2.98 -20.69 5.83
CA VAL A 202 1.86 -20.20 5.02
C VAL A 202 0.91 -21.37 4.75
N THR A 203 -0.39 -21.13 4.92
CA THR A 203 -1.46 -22.08 4.61
C THR A 203 -2.43 -21.47 3.61
N TRP A 204 -2.75 -22.23 2.55
CA TRP A 204 -3.84 -21.95 1.62
C TRP A 204 -4.60 -23.25 1.34
N GLY A 205 -5.76 -23.39 1.98
CA GLY A 205 -6.56 -24.62 1.95
C GLY A 205 -5.77 -25.81 2.50
N ALA A 206 -5.63 -26.87 1.71
CA ALA A 206 -4.86 -28.06 2.09
C ALA A 206 -3.34 -27.87 2.01
N VAL A 207 -2.85 -26.82 1.34
CA VAL A 207 -1.42 -26.51 1.25
C VAL A 207 -0.99 -25.84 2.55
N SER A 208 0.02 -26.38 3.21
CA SER A 208 0.68 -25.75 4.35
C SER A 208 2.18 -25.97 4.25
N GLU A 209 2.94 -24.89 4.10
CA GLU A 209 4.39 -24.95 3.82
C GLU A 209 5.16 -24.15 4.85
N ARG A 210 6.31 -24.69 5.28
CA ARG A 210 7.29 -23.91 6.04
C ARG A 210 8.00 -22.95 5.11
N VAL A 211 8.12 -21.71 5.54
CA VAL A 211 8.60 -20.59 4.73
C VAL A 211 9.65 -19.76 5.47
N SER A 212 10.47 -19.06 4.69
CA SER A 212 11.36 -18.01 5.18
C SER A 212 11.50 -16.87 4.18
N GLY A 213 11.84 -15.67 4.64
CA GLY A 213 12.11 -14.51 3.79
C GLY A 213 12.84 -13.41 4.55
N THR A 214 13.48 -12.49 3.84
CA THR A 214 14.26 -11.39 4.43
C THR A 214 13.82 -9.99 3.97
N SER A 215 12.89 -9.93 3.01
CA SER A 215 12.36 -8.70 2.42
C SER A 215 11.04 -8.30 3.06
N GLY A 216 10.88 -8.57 4.36
CA GLY A 216 9.71 -8.13 5.10
C GLY A 216 9.79 -6.63 5.37
N HIS A 217 8.63 -5.97 5.35
CA HIS A 217 8.53 -4.57 5.73
C HIS A 217 7.30 -4.30 6.58
N VAL A 218 7.52 -3.52 7.63
CA VAL A 218 6.49 -2.93 8.46
C VAL A 218 6.32 -1.48 8.04
N ASP A 219 5.07 -1.05 7.84
CA ASP A 219 4.73 0.37 7.74
C ASP A 219 3.73 0.71 8.86
N ARG A 220 3.93 1.88 9.46
CA ARG A 220 3.11 2.40 10.55
C ARG A 220 2.76 3.82 10.22
N GLN A 221 1.45 4.10 10.23
CA GLN A 221 0.93 5.45 9.99
C GLN A 221 -0.23 5.74 10.93
N TRP A 222 -0.24 6.93 11.53
CA TRP A 222 -1.37 7.38 12.35
C TRP A 222 -1.74 8.82 12.03
N PHE A 223 -3.04 9.06 11.88
CA PHE A 223 -3.62 10.27 11.29
C PHE A 223 -4.52 10.99 12.30
N PRO A 224 -4.42 12.31 12.42
CA PRO A 224 -5.26 13.08 13.35
C PRO A 224 -6.76 12.83 13.09
N LEU A 225 -7.18 12.82 11.83
CA LEU A 225 -8.52 12.38 11.41
C LEU A 225 -8.43 11.08 10.62
N VAL A 226 -9.58 10.45 10.35
CA VAL A 226 -9.63 9.25 9.51
C VAL A 226 -8.88 9.48 8.19
N ALA A 227 -8.07 8.50 7.77
CA ALA A 227 -7.35 8.58 6.51
C ALA A 227 -8.36 8.80 5.37
N ASN A 228 -8.11 9.83 4.57
CA ASN A 228 -8.99 10.22 3.46
C ASN A 228 -10.47 10.49 3.87
N ALA A 229 -10.68 11.26 4.95
CA ALA A 229 -12.00 11.60 5.54
C ALA A 229 -12.99 12.38 4.64
N GLY A 230 -12.80 12.41 3.32
CA GLY A 230 -13.73 13.04 2.37
C GLY A 230 -13.46 14.50 2.01
N GLY A 231 -12.48 15.14 2.66
CA GLY A 231 -12.16 16.54 2.41
C GLY A 231 -13.35 17.47 2.69
N PRO A 232 -13.30 18.74 2.22
CA PRO A 232 -14.37 19.72 2.48
C PRO A 232 -15.74 19.35 1.90
N GLY A 233 -15.78 18.50 0.87
CA GLY A 233 -17.00 18.11 0.16
C GLY A 233 -17.57 16.74 0.58
N GLY A 234 -16.91 16.02 1.48
CA GLY A 234 -17.30 14.66 1.89
C GLY A 234 -17.02 13.56 0.85
N ASP A 235 -16.46 13.89 -0.31
CA ASP A 235 -16.04 12.91 -1.31
C ASP A 235 -14.74 12.25 -0.88
N ILE A 236 -14.81 11.00 -0.40
CA ILE A 236 -13.64 10.20 -0.02
C ILE A 236 -12.69 9.91 -1.18
N ARG A 237 -13.05 10.18 -2.44
CA ARG A 237 -12.14 10.10 -3.60
C ARG A 237 -11.47 11.43 -3.94
N TRP A 238 -11.58 12.48 -3.11
CA TRP A 238 -10.93 13.77 -3.35
C TRP A 238 -9.39 13.70 -3.35
N ARG A 239 -8.82 12.69 -2.66
CA ARG A 239 -7.40 12.33 -2.72
C ARG A 239 -7.22 10.90 -3.20
N ALA A 240 -6.06 10.64 -3.77
CA ALA A 240 -5.52 9.31 -4.00
C ALA A 240 -4.03 9.30 -3.70
N HIS A 241 -3.46 8.10 -3.61
CA HIS A 241 -2.06 7.89 -3.35
C HIS A 241 -1.53 6.69 -4.11
N GLU A 242 -0.21 6.66 -4.19
CA GLU A 242 0.59 5.54 -4.62
C GLU A 242 1.74 5.38 -3.63
N TRP A 243 2.07 4.14 -3.28
CA TRP A 243 3.17 3.82 -2.38
C TRP A 243 3.93 2.60 -2.86
N ARG A 244 5.25 2.64 -2.79
CA ARG A 244 6.13 1.53 -3.18
C ARG A 244 7.14 1.29 -2.09
N THR A 245 7.20 0.07 -1.59
CA THR A 245 8.31 -0.38 -0.74
C THR A 245 9.14 -1.36 -1.54
N ILE A 246 10.38 -0.98 -1.87
CA ILE A 246 11.27 -1.73 -2.77
C ILE A 246 12.49 -2.18 -1.97
N ASN A 247 12.75 -3.48 -1.93
CA ASN A 247 13.96 -4.07 -1.37
C ASN A 247 14.91 -4.45 -2.49
N LEU A 248 16.00 -3.68 -2.67
CA LEU A 248 16.99 -3.93 -3.70
C LEU A 248 18.02 -4.99 -3.24
N ASP A 249 18.56 -5.73 -4.21
CA ASP A 249 19.54 -6.79 -4.02
C ASP A 249 20.91 -6.32 -3.51
N ASN A 250 21.20 -5.01 -3.64
CA ASN A 250 22.36 -4.39 -3.01
C ASN A 250 22.14 -3.99 -1.53
N GLY A 251 20.98 -4.32 -0.97
CA GLY A 251 20.61 -4.07 0.43
C GLY A 251 20.01 -2.69 0.71
N VAL A 252 19.94 -1.82 -0.30
CA VAL A 252 19.23 -0.54 -0.22
C VAL A 252 17.74 -0.78 -0.34
N ASP A 253 16.97 -0.16 0.55
CA ASP A 253 15.51 -0.20 0.50
C ASP A 253 14.96 1.20 0.22
N LEU A 254 13.86 1.27 -0.52
CA LEU A 254 13.18 2.51 -0.91
C LEU A 254 11.74 2.46 -0.43
N SER A 255 11.27 3.52 0.22
CA SER A 255 9.84 3.81 0.39
C SER A 255 9.52 5.04 -0.45
N ILE A 256 8.68 4.90 -1.47
CA ILE A 256 8.35 5.95 -2.44
C ILE A 256 6.85 6.21 -2.39
N TRP A 257 6.45 7.46 -2.24
CA TRP A 257 5.04 7.84 -2.19
C TRP A 257 4.73 9.03 -3.08
N HIS A 258 3.59 8.96 -3.77
CA HIS A 258 2.97 10.06 -4.48
C HIS A 258 1.55 10.26 -3.95
N GLN A 259 1.12 11.50 -3.84
CA GLN A 259 -0.24 11.85 -3.44
C GLN A 259 -0.87 12.78 -4.47
N PHE A 260 -2.17 12.62 -4.73
CA PHE A 260 -2.87 13.31 -5.80
C PHE A 260 -4.07 14.10 -5.28
N ASP A 261 -4.21 15.34 -5.74
CA ASP A 261 -5.44 16.11 -5.66
C ASP A 261 -6.36 15.77 -6.82
N ARG A 262 -7.31 14.89 -6.57
CA ARG A 262 -8.25 14.47 -7.61
C ARG A 262 -9.24 15.56 -8.00
N THR A 263 -9.36 16.62 -7.20
CA THR A 263 -10.19 17.80 -7.51
C THR A 263 -9.47 18.79 -8.43
N LYS A 264 -8.15 18.67 -8.57
CA LYS A 264 -7.31 19.52 -9.42
C LYS A 264 -6.62 18.70 -10.51
N HIS A 265 -7.40 17.97 -11.31
CA HIS A 265 -6.89 17.17 -12.43
C HIS A 265 -5.77 16.20 -12.01
N ASN A 266 -5.94 15.49 -10.90
CA ASN A 266 -4.95 14.58 -10.32
C ASN A 266 -3.59 15.25 -10.07
N ALA A 267 -3.56 16.53 -9.69
CA ALA A 267 -2.32 17.24 -9.42
C ALA A 267 -1.53 16.59 -8.27
N LEU A 268 -0.24 16.32 -8.50
CA LEU A 268 0.67 15.84 -7.48
C LEU A 268 0.73 16.82 -6.29
N GLN A 269 0.69 16.29 -5.08
CA GLN A 269 0.79 17.07 -3.85
C GLN A 269 2.25 17.25 -3.42
N PRO A 270 2.58 18.38 -2.74
CA PRO A 270 3.94 18.69 -2.33
C PRO A 270 4.62 17.60 -1.49
N PHE A 271 3.88 16.93 -0.59
CA PHE A 271 4.42 15.79 0.16
C PHE A 271 4.39 14.52 -0.70
N SER A 272 5.37 14.41 -1.59
CA SER A 272 5.70 13.25 -2.42
C SER A 272 7.21 13.06 -2.43
N GLY A 273 7.70 11.85 -2.68
CA GLY A 273 9.14 11.59 -2.76
C GLY A 273 9.53 10.16 -2.41
N ALA A 274 10.79 9.99 -2.04
CA ALA A 274 11.37 8.74 -1.59
C ALA A 274 12.15 8.91 -0.29
N THR A 275 12.05 7.93 0.59
CA THR A 275 12.99 7.70 1.68
C THR A 275 13.83 6.50 1.32
N VAL A 276 15.15 6.66 1.37
CA VAL A 276 16.10 5.58 1.09
C VAL A 276 16.70 5.12 2.42
N SER A 277 16.69 3.81 2.64
CA SER A 277 17.26 3.15 3.80
C SER A 277 18.41 2.25 3.38
N PHE A 278 19.50 2.27 4.14
CA PHE A 278 20.70 1.51 3.85
C PHE A 278 20.85 0.34 4.83
N PRO A 279 21.71 -0.66 4.51
CA PRO A 279 22.07 -1.68 5.47
C PRO A 279 22.58 -1.05 6.79
N ASP A 280 22.26 -1.69 7.92
CA ASP A 280 22.54 -1.13 9.24
C ASP A 280 24.00 -0.71 9.40
N GLY A 281 24.22 0.52 9.89
CA GLY A 281 25.55 1.08 10.12
C GLY A 281 26.31 1.55 8.87
N THR A 282 25.75 1.47 7.66
CA THR A 282 26.46 1.88 6.43
C THR A 282 26.27 3.35 6.07
N ALA A 283 25.07 3.90 6.23
CA ALA A 283 24.75 5.31 6.01
C ALA A 283 23.45 5.70 6.73
N ALA A 284 23.25 7.00 6.95
CA ALA A 284 21.98 7.52 7.44
C ALA A 284 20.92 7.49 6.32
N PRO A 285 19.63 7.33 6.64
CA PRO A 285 18.57 7.45 5.65
C PRO A 285 18.58 8.81 4.94
N GLU A 286 18.21 8.83 3.66
CA GLU A 286 18.14 10.04 2.84
C GLU A 286 16.73 10.23 2.28
N TYR A 287 16.42 11.48 1.93
CA TYR A 287 15.17 11.88 1.30
C TYR A 287 15.44 12.48 -0.07
N ALA A 288 14.60 12.12 -1.05
CA ALA A 288 14.58 12.73 -2.38
C ALA A 288 13.14 13.12 -2.75
N ASP A 289 12.96 14.35 -3.23
CA ASP A 289 11.68 14.92 -3.65
C ASP A 289 11.50 14.92 -5.18
N ASP A 290 12.50 14.48 -5.93
CA ASP A 290 12.55 14.52 -7.40
C ASP A 290 12.23 13.17 -8.08
N ILE A 291 11.43 12.32 -7.42
CA ILE A 291 10.96 11.07 -8.02
C ILE A 291 9.93 11.36 -9.11
N ASP A 292 10.30 11.09 -10.35
CA ASP A 292 9.37 11.07 -11.49
C ASP A 292 8.85 9.66 -11.75
N VAL A 293 7.56 9.55 -12.08
CA VAL A 293 6.88 8.28 -12.35
C VAL A 293 6.25 8.35 -13.75
N ALA A 294 6.86 7.64 -14.68
CA ALA A 294 6.31 7.48 -16.03
C ALA A 294 5.47 6.19 -16.09
N VAL A 295 4.14 6.33 -16.12
CA VAL A 295 3.23 5.18 -16.24
C VAL A 295 3.23 4.67 -17.68
N HIS A 296 3.45 3.38 -17.86
CA HIS A 296 3.55 2.69 -19.15
C HIS A 296 2.45 1.65 -19.35
N GLY A 297 1.64 1.39 -18.34
CA GLY A 297 0.50 0.52 -18.46
C GLY A 297 -0.48 0.70 -17.32
N TYR A 298 -1.75 0.47 -17.64
CA TYR A 298 -2.85 0.46 -16.69
C TYR A 298 -3.52 -0.90 -16.66
N VAL A 299 -4.05 -1.25 -15.50
CA VAL A 299 -4.84 -2.46 -15.30
C VAL A 299 -6.26 -2.09 -14.90
N ARG A 300 -7.25 -2.74 -15.52
CA ARG A 300 -8.66 -2.54 -15.19
C ARG A 300 -8.98 -3.20 -13.86
N TRP A 301 -9.83 -2.58 -13.05
CA TRP A 301 -10.29 -3.16 -11.79
C TRP A 301 -11.01 -4.49 -12.01
N PRO A 302 -10.74 -5.52 -11.18
CA PRO A 302 -11.43 -6.80 -11.26
C PRO A 302 -12.78 -6.72 -10.52
N GLU A 303 -13.90 -6.89 -11.23
CA GLU A 303 -15.25 -6.82 -10.63
C GLU A 303 -15.57 -7.96 -9.65
N THR A 304 -14.68 -8.95 -9.53
CA THR A 304 -14.73 -9.98 -8.48
C THR A 304 -14.48 -9.41 -7.09
N VAL A 305 -13.85 -8.23 -6.99
CA VAL A 305 -13.60 -7.51 -5.73
C VAL A 305 -14.53 -6.30 -5.65
N ARG A 306 -15.32 -6.23 -4.57
CA ARG A 306 -16.26 -5.13 -4.32
C ARG A 306 -15.68 -4.17 -3.28
N THR A 307 -15.71 -2.89 -3.59
CA THR A 307 -15.41 -1.81 -2.63
C THR A 307 -16.60 -1.58 -1.70
N LEU A 308 -16.35 -1.06 -0.51
CA LEU A 308 -17.42 -0.69 0.42
C LEU A 308 -18.27 0.46 -0.12
N VAL A 309 -17.60 1.49 -0.65
CA VAL A 309 -18.26 2.63 -1.28
C VAL A 309 -18.34 2.39 -2.79
N PRO A 310 -19.55 2.36 -3.38
CA PRO A 310 -19.72 2.10 -4.79
C PRO A 310 -18.84 3.03 -5.66
N PRO A 311 -18.22 2.50 -6.72
CA PRO A 311 -17.46 3.31 -7.65
C PRO A 311 -18.40 4.25 -8.43
N PRO A 312 -17.94 5.44 -8.85
CA PRO A 312 -18.73 6.33 -9.72
C PRO A 312 -19.04 5.71 -11.09
N ARG A 313 -18.19 4.79 -11.56
CA ARG A 313 -18.36 4.01 -12.78
C ARG A 313 -17.83 2.60 -12.64
N THR A 314 -18.37 1.68 -13.43
CA THR A 314 -17.83 0.33 -13.54
C THR A 314 -16.44 0.35 -14.19
N ALA A 315 -16.27 1.06 -15.30
CA ALA A 315 -14.96 1.21 -15.92
C ALA A 315 -14.03 2.05 -15.04
N ARG A 316 -13.00 1.40 -14.49
CA ARG A 316 -11.95 2.05 -13.70
C ARG A 316 -10.62 1.34 -13.85
N TYR A 317 -9.55 2.12 -13.97
CA TYR A 317 -8.21 1.65 -14.28
C TYR A 317 -7.20 2.22 -13.29
N LEU A 318 -6.23 1.42 -12.85
CA LEU A 318 -5.19 1.86 -11.94
C LEU A 318 -3.82 1.77 -12.63
N PRO A 319 -2.88 2.70 -12.35
CA PRO A 319 -1.50 2.63 -12.84
C PRO A 319 -0.86 1.29 -12.47
N ASP A 320 -0.11 0.68 -13.38
CA ASP A 320 0.42 -0.68 -13.18
C ASP A 320 1.91 -0.74 -13.53
N ARG A 321 2.26 -0.90 -14.81
CA ARG A 321 3.65 -0.87 -15.29
C ARG A 321 4.14 0.57 -15.35
N HIS A 322 5.34 0.83 -14.84
CA HIS A 322 5.88 2.19 -14.78
C HIS A 322 7.40 2.20 -14.66
N ARG A 323 7.99 3.38 -14.92
CA ARG A 323 9.40 3.68 -14.71
C ARG A 323 9.55 4.78 -13.67
N LEU A 324 10.50 4.61 -12.76
CA LEU A 324 10.87 5.54 -11.71
C LEU A 324 12.21 6.17 -12.07
N THR A 325 12.31 7.49 -12.01
CA THR A 325 13.61 8.17 -12.17
C THR A 325 13.83 9.23 -11.11
N SER A 326 15.08 9.45 -10.72
CA SER A 326 15.48 10.57 -9.85
C SER A 326 16.92 10.97 -10.15
N ARG A 327 17.14 12.28 -10.29
CA ARG A 327 18.48 12.83 -10.50
C ARG A 327 19.25 12.87 -9.19
N ALA A 328 18.59 13.18 -8.07
CA ALA A 328 19.22 13.23 -6.75
C ALA A 328 19.77 11.86 -6.34
N LEU A 329 19.06 10.78 -6.67
CA LEU A 329 19.45 9.42 -6.35
C LEU A 329 20.28 8.73 -7.44
N ASP A 330 20.39 9.33 -8.64
CA ASP A 330 20.88 8.65 -9.85
C ASP A 330 20.16 7.30 -10.03
N LEU A 331 18.83 7.37 -9.99
CA LEU A 331 17.91 6.23 -9.99
C LEU A 331 17.21 6.12 -11.34
N ASP A 332 17.13 4.89 -11.84
CA ASP A 332 16.32 4.52 -12.99
C ASP A 332 15.84 3.08 -12.82
N LEU A 333 14.57 2.89 -12.46
CA LEU A 333 14.00 1.56 -12.23
C LEU A 333 12.74 1.36 -13.08
N THR A 334 12.60 0.19 -13.68
CA THR A 334 11.35 -0.25 -14.33
C THR A 334 10.66 -1.27 -13.43
N GLY A 335 9.38 -1.03 -13.14
CA GLY A 335 8.55 -1.88 -12.29
C GLY A 335 7.55 -2.71 -13.10
N GLU A 336 7.47 -4.00 -12.80
CA GLU A 336 6.50 -4.93 -13.37
C GLU A 336 5.72 -5.71 -12.29
N PRO A 337 4.41 -5.91 -12.47
CA PRO A 337 3.61 -6.70 -11.55
C PRO A 337 3.98 -8.19 -11.65
N LEU A 338 4.05 -8.86 -10.50
CA LEU A 338 4.14 -10.32 -10.44
C LEU A 338 2.76 -10.98 -10.43
N ILE A 339 1.73 -10.22 -10.06
CA ILE A 339 0.34 -10.68 -10.00
C ILE A 339 -0.55 -9.65 -10.71
N PRO A 340 -1.44 -10.09 -11.63
CA PRO A 340 -2.32 -9.17 -12.33
C PRO A 340 -3.42 -8.64 -11.40
N ALA A 341 -3.63 -7.32 -11.42
CA ALA A 341 -4.75 -6.64 -10.77
C ALA A 341 -5.00 -7.07 -9.29
N PRO A 342 -4.02 -6.94 -8.39
CA PRO A 342 -4.14 -7.38 -7.01
C PRO A 342 -5.01 -6.39 -6.21
N ALA A 343 -6.33 -6.54 -6.32
CA ALA A 343 -7.31 -5.65 -5.70
C ALA A 343 -7.75 -6.17 -4.33
N HIS A 344 -8.01 -5.24 -3.40
CA HIS A 344 -8.48 -5.56 -2.05
C HIS A 344 -9.83 -4.90 -1.79
N ALA A 345 -10.66 -5.57 -0.99
CA ALA A 345 -12.01 -5.10 -0.66
C ALA A 345 -11.97 -4.01 0.43
N LEU A 346 -11.09 -3.01 0.28
CA LEU A 346 -11.01 -1.82 1.12
C LEU A 346 -12.15 -0.83 0.77
N PRO A 347 -12.31 0.28 1.53
CA PRO A 347 -13.45 1.15 1.33
C PRO A 347 -13.58 1.74 -0.08
N LEU A 348 -12.45 1.95 -0.75
CA LEU A 348 -12.29 2.51 -2.09
C LEU A 348 -11.51 1.57 -2.99
N GLU A 349 -11.38 1.95 -4.26
CA GLU A 349 -10.51 1.25 -5.19
C GLU A 349 -9.08 1.26 -4.64
N TYR A 350 -8.61 0.07 -4.29
CA TYR A 350 -7.31 -0.15 -3.72
C TYR A 350 -6.70 -1.40 -4.33
N MET A 351 -5.52 -1.24 -4.92
CA MET A 351 -4.70 -2.36 -5.35
C MET A 351 -3.36 -2.31 -4.64
N GLU A 352 -2.91 -3.46 -4.18
CA GLU A 352 -1.56 -3.61 -3.67
C GLU A 352 -1.06 -5.02 -3.95
N GLY A 353 0.16 -5.13 -4.46
CA GLY A 353 0.70 -6.47 -4.69
C GLY A 353 2.17 -6.51 -5.04
N PRO A 354 2.68 -7.74 -5.20
CA PRO A 354 4.09 -7.99 -5.41
C PRO A 354 4.55 -7.48 -6.79
N PHE A 355 5.66 -6.76 -6.79
CA PHE A 355 6.29 -6.16 -7.95
C PHE A 355 7.77 -6.56 -8.02
N ARG A 356 8.29 -6.60 -9.25
CA ARG A 356 9.71 -6.74 -9.55
C ARG A 356 10.21 -5.42 -10.12
N TYR A 357 11.32 -4.92 -9.59
CA TYR A 357 12.03 -3.79 -10.16
C TYR A 357 13.39 -4.22 -10.72
N THR A 358 13.78 -3.63 -11.83
CA THR A 358 15.12 -3.76 -12.43
C THR A 358 15.59 -2.42 -12.97
N GLY A 359 16.90 -2.17 -12.92
CA GLY A 359 17.47 -0.94 -13.45
C GLY A 359 18.79 -0.57 -12.77
N THR A 360 18.97 0.70 -12.45
CA THR A 360 20.19 1.23 -11.84
C THR A 360 19.91 2.14 -10.65
N LEU A 361 20.82 2.10 -9.67
CA LEU A 361 20.93 3.07 -8.58
C LEU A 361 22.39 3.49 -8.49
N ARG A 362 22.67 4.80 -8.63
CA ARG A 362 24.03 5.38 -8.57
C ARG A 362 24.99 4.72 -9.56
N GLY A 363 24.51 4.51 -10.78
CA GLY A 363 25.25 3.87 -11.87
C GLY A 363 25.38 2.34 -11.77
N GLU A 364 25.01 1.72 -10.64
CA GLU A 364 25.14 0.29 -10.43
C GLU A 364 23.84 -0.46 -10.77
N PRO A 365 23.92 -1.59 -11.50
CA PRO A 365 22.75 -2.43 -11.76
C PRO A 365 22.15 -2.97 -10.46
N VAL A 366 20.84 -2.85 -10.34
CA VAL A 366 20.07 -3.38 -9.20
C VAL A 366 18.82 -4.09 -9.67
N SER A 367 18.37 -5.02 -8.85
CA SER A 367 17.05 -5.61 -8.97
C SER A 367 16.40 -5.73 -7.60
N GLY A 368 15.07 -5.71 -7.54
CA GLY A 368 14.37 -5.71 -6.26
C GLY A 368 13.02 -6.39 -6.30
N PHE A 369 12.62 -6.87 -5.13
CA PHE A 369 11.25 -7.24 -4.83
C PHE A 369 10.56 -6.06 -4.15
N ALA A 370 9.28 -5.88 -4.40
CA ALA A 370 8.54 -4.76 -3.85
C ALA A 370 7.08 -5.10 -3.63
N PHE A 371 6.41 -4.26 -2.85
CA PHE A 371 4.97 -4.06 -2.95
C PHE A 371 4.68 -2.69 -3.56
N TYR A 372 3.64 -2.63 -4.40
CA TYR A 372 3.14 -1.39 -4.99
C TYR A 372 1.66 -1.22 -4.68
N GLU A 373 1.36 -0.30 -3.76
CA GLU A 373 0.05 0.16 -3.34
C GLU A 373 -0.41 1.35 -4.20
N ARG A 374 -1.71 1.38 -4.52
CA ARG A 374 -2.31 2.45 -5.33
C ARG A 374 -3.82 2.55 -5.14
N SER A 375 -4.29 3.79 -5.05
CA SER A 375 -5.71 4.14 -4.97
C SER A 375 -6.19 5.10 -6.07
N LEU A 376 -5.29 5.50 -6.98
CA LEU A 376 -5.62 6.38 -8.11
C LEU A 376 -6.37 5.61 -9.21
N ALA A 377 -7.67 5.38 -8.99
CA ALA A 377 -8.56 4.80 -9.99
C ALA A 377 -9.06 5.84 -10.98
N LEU A 378 -8.62 5.71 -12.23
CA LEU A 378 -8.99 6.52 -13.39
C LEU A 378 -10.32 6.04 -13.96
N TYR A 379 -11.31 6.93 -14.02
CA TYR A 379 -12.66 6.63 -14.52
C TYR A 379 -13.33 7.82 -15.24
N ARG A 380 -12.72 9.00 -15.19
CA ARG A 380 -13.20 10.19 -15.91
C ARG A 380 -12.67 10.15 -17.35
N ASP A 381 -13.41 10.76 -18.26
CA ASP A 381 -13.02 10.85 -19.67
C ASP A 381 -11.56 11.30 -19.89
N TRP A 382 -11.17 12.44 -19.32
CA TRP A 382 -9.82 12.99 -19.43
C TRP A 382 -8.74 12.10 -18.78
N GLU A 383 -9.10 11.30 -17.76
CA GLU A 383 -8.21 10.31 -17.15
C GLU A 383 -8.06 9.08 -18.06
N LEU A 384 -9.15 8.61 -18.66
CA LEU A 384 -9.16 7.43 -19.53
C LEU A 384 -8.42 7.66 -20.86
N ILE A 385 -8.18 8.92 -21.25
CA ILE A 385 -7.24 9.23 -22.35
C ILE A 385 -5.83 8.72 -22.02
N ASP A 386 -5.36 8.83 -20.77
CA ASP A 386 -4.03 8.35 -20.37
C ASP A 386 -3.95 6.82 -20.45
N VAL A 387 -5.04 6.15 -20.10
CA VAL A 387 -5.19 4.70 -20.27
C VAL A 387 -5.05 4.32 -21.75
N LEU A 388 -5.79 5.00 -22.62
CA LEU A 388 -5.75 4.77 -24.06
C LEU A 388 -4.37 5.10 -24.66
N ALA A 389 -3.71 6.15 -24.19
CA ALA A 389 -2.38 6.56 -24.63
C ALA A 389 -1.34 5.44 -24.47
N THR A 390 -1.44 4.63 -23.41
CA THR A 390 -0.54 3.47 -23.22
C THR A 390 -0.78 2.34 -24.21
N ALA A 391 -1.97 2.27 -24.82
CA ALA A 391 -2.33 1.25 -25.81
C ALA A 391 -2.01 1.67 -27.25
N VAL A 392 -2.24 2.95 -27.60
CA VAL A 392 -2.13 3.43 -29.00
C VAL A 392 -1.06 4.51 -29.22
N GLY A 393 -0.38 4.94 -28.15
CA GLY A 393 0.65 5.96 -28.17
C GLY A 393 0.11 7.40 -28.02
N PRO A 394 0.91 8.33 -27.48
CA PRO A 394 0.48 9.70 -27.16
C PRO A 394 0.05 10.50 -28.39
N SER A 395 0.71 10.32 -29.53
CA SER A 395 0.36 11.04 -30.78
C SER A 395 -1.03 10.72 -31.29
N ALA A 396 -1.51 9.48 -31.09
CA ALA A 396 -2.83 9.06 -31.55
C ALA A 396 -3.97 9.67 -30.73
N VAL A 397 -3.71 9.99 -29.45
CA VAL A 397 -4.68 10.57 -28.52
C VAL A 397 -4.56 12.09 -28.36
N ALA A 398 -3.54 12.74 -28.91
CA ALA A 398 -3.36 14.18 -28.80
C ALA A 398 -4.58 14.99 -29.32
N PRO A 399 -5.17 14.67 -30.51
CA PRO A 399 -6.39 15.35 -30.96
C PRO A 399 -7.58 15.10 -30.03
N LEU A 400 -7.67 13.89 -29.46
CA LEU A 400 -8.74 13.51 -28.55
C LEU A 400 -8.69 14.32 -27.24
N ARG A 401 -7.49 14.57 -26.72
CA ARG A 401 -7.29 15.42 -25.54
C ARG A 401 -7.76 16.85 -25.77
N GLU A 402 -7.41 17.44 -26.91
CA GLU A 402 -7.88 18.78 -27.28
C GLU A 402 -9.41 18.86 -27.36
N LEU A 403 -10.06 17.85 -27.95
CA LEU A 403 -11.52 17.78 -28.04
C LEU A 403 -12.16 17.70 -26.66
N ILE A 404 -11.65 16.83 -25.77
CA ILE A 404 -12.19 16.64 -24.42
C ILE A 404 -11.98 17.89 -23.56
N ASP A 405 -10.78 18.46 -23.55
CA ASP A 405 -10.46 19.68 -22.80
C ASP A 405 -11.31 20.89 -23.27
N SER A 406 -11.73 20.87 -24.54
CA SER A 406 -12.61 21.90 -25.13
C SER A 406 -14.11 21.61 -24.97
N GLY A 407 -14.50 20.52 -24.30
CA GLY A 407 -15.90 20.11 -24.12
C GLY A 407 -16.60 19.59 -25.37
N ARG A 408 -15.85 19.13 -26.38
CA ARG A 408 -16.37 18.63 -27.67
C ARG A 408 -16.56 17.10 -27.65
N GLY A 409 -17.38 16.62 -26.71
CA GLY A 409 -17.58 15.19 -26.43
C GLY A 409 -18.08 14.37 -27.63
N ASP A 410 -19.05 14.87 -28.39
CA ASP A 410 -19.58 14.15 -29.57
C ASP A 410 -18.50 13.92 -30.64
N GLU A 411 -17.67 14.93 -30.90
CA GLU A 411 -16.57 14.83 -31.86
C GLU A 411 -15.45 13.90 -31.37
N ALA A 412 -15.24 13.86 -30.05
CA ALA A 412 -14.34 12.89 -29.43
C ALA A 412 -14.84 11.45 -29.62
N ILE A 413 -16.15 11.21 -29.47
CA ILE A 413 -16.78 9.90 -29.73
C ILE A 413 -16.66 9.52 -31.21
N ASP A 414 -16.90 10.44 -32.14
CA ASP A 414 -16.72 10.19 -33.59
C ASP A 414 -15.27 9.84 -33.93
N TYR A 415 -14.30 10.53 -33.31
CA TYR A 415 -12.88 10.21 -33.49
C TYR A 415 -12.57 8.81 -32.96
N LEU A 416 -13.04 8.47 -31.75
CA LEU A 416 -12.82 7.16 -31.14
C LEU A 416 -13.41 6.04 -31.99
N THR A 417 -14.68 6.15 -32.38
CA THR A 417 -15.40 5.11 -33.13
C THR A 417 -14.97 5.01 -34.59
N GLY A 418 -14.59 6.13 -35.21
CA GLY A 418 -14.20 6.19 -36.62
C GLY A 418 -12.72 5.97 -36.91
N ARG A 419 -11.82 6.28 -35.95
CA ARG A 419 -10.36 6.22 -36.15
C ARG A 419 -9.65 5.18 -35.29
N ILE A 420 -9.97 5.10 -34.00
CA ILE A 420 -9.23 4.22 -33.07
C ILE A 420 -9.86 2.84 -32.97
N ARG A 421 -11.19 2.77 -32.82
CA ARG A 421 -11.93 1.52 -32.65
C ARG A 421 -11.76 0.53 -33.80
N PRO A 422 -11.76 0.95 -35.08
CA PRO A 422 -11.59 0.03 -36.20
C PRO A 422 -10.19 -0.57 -36.22
N GLY A 423 -10.09 -1.90 -36.16
CA GLY A 423 -8.80 -2.61 -36.15
C GLY A 423 -8.11 -2.65 -34.79
N ALA A 424 -8.72 -2.09 -33.73
CA ALA A 424 -8.23 -2.24 -32.37
C ALA A 424 -8.25 -3.71 -31.92
N ASP A 425 -7.21 -4.13 -31.20
CA ASP A 425 -7.22 -5.39 -30.46
C ASP A 425 -8.30 -5.36 -29.35
N PRO A 426 -8.68 -6.52 -28.76
CA PRO A 426 -9.74 -6.58 -27.75
C PRO A 426 -9.53 -5.68 -26.52
N ARG A 427 -8.29 -5.46 -26.08
CA ARG A 427 -8.00 -4.60 -24.93
C ARG A 427 -8.18 -3.14 -25.30
N THR A 428 -7.63 -2.73 -26.43
CA THR A 428 -7.78 -1.36 -26.95
C THR A 428 -9.25 -1.04 -27.23
N ALA A 429 -9.98 -2.00 -27.81
CA ALA A 429 -11.43 -1.93 -28.00
C ALA A 429 -12.19 -1.68 -26.70
N GLN A 430 -11.89 -2.43 -25.63
CA GLN A 430 -12.53 -2.24 -24.33
C GLN A 430 -12.26 -0.84 -23.76
N ILE A 431 -11.03 -0.33 -23.86
CA ILE A 431 -10.69 1.02 -23.38
C ILE A 431 -11.46 2.09 -24.15
N VAL A 432 -11.60 1.93 -25.47
CA VAL A 432 -12.39 2.84 -26.30
C VAL A 432 -13.86 2.81 -25.90
N ASP A 433 -14.43 1.62 -25.72
CA ASP A 433 -15.84 1.46 -25.36
C ASP A 433 -16.11 2.07 -23.95
N ASP A 434 -15.21 1.84 -22.98
CA ASP A 434 -15.25 2.44 -21.64
C ASP A 434 -15.11 3.98 -21.66
N LEU A 435 -14.27 4.53 -22.56
CA LEU A 435 -14.11 5.99 -22.72
C LEU A 435 -15.33 6.63 -23.42
N VAL A 436 -15.94 5.97 -24.40
CA VAL A 436 -17.19 6.43 -25.02
C VAL A 436 -18.32 6.48 -23.98
N GLU A 437 -18.43 5.46 -23.12
CA GLU A 437 -19.36 5.48 -21.98
C GLU A 437 -19.09 6.67 -21.06
N ALA A 438 -17.81 6.97 -20.77
CA ALA A 438 -17.43 8.09 -19.92
C ALA A 438 -17.80 9.46 -20.52
N LEU A 439 -17.69 9.62 -21.84
CA LEU A 439 -18.05 10.84 -22.57
C LEU A 439 -19.56 11.04 -22.74
N SER A 440 -20.34 9.97 -22.67
CA SER A 440 -21.79 10.00 -22.96
C SER A 440 -22.67 10.33 -21.74
N SER A 441 -22.08 10.47 -20.56
CA SER A 441 -22.79 10.52 -19.26
C SER A 441 -22.86 11.90 -18.62
#